data_AF-A0A519J3U8-F1
#
_entry.id   AF-A0A519J3U8-F1
#
_cell.length_a   1.000
_cell.length_b   1.000
_cell.length_c   1.000
_cell.angle_alpha   90.00
_cell.angle_beta   90.00
_cell.angle_gamma   90.00
#
_symmetry.space_group_name_H-M   'P 1'
#
loop_
_entity.id
_entity.type
_entity.pdbx_description
1 polymer ?
#
loop_
_entity_poly.entity_id
_entity_poly.type
_entity_poly.pdbx_seq_one_letter_code
_entity_poly.pdbx_strand_id
1 'polypeptide(L)'
;MTVLNAAQRAALPFTVDLPAGFEIVSRPQGPDFAIYSIRRGVQPFVMIYAGPSSQFPIYDGQMAQAGGRSSIVVTENGKRRAMEHLFQREAAPKEVHVWVVSLEGADAALAEQIAQTVDLR
;
A
#
# COMPACT_ATOMS: atom_id res chain seq x y z
N MET A 1 -17.29 -5.51 0.04
CA MET A 1 -16.31 -4.45 0.34
C MET A 1 -16.77 -3.76 1.60
N THR A 2 -15.92 -3.67 2.61
CA THR A 2 -16.30 -3.16 3.94
C THR A 2 -15.37 -2.03 4.32
N VAL A 3 -15.93 -0.85 4.64
CA VAL A 3 -15.17 0.27 5.22
C VAL A 3 -14.76 -0.13 6.62
N LEU A 4 -13.46 -0.03 6.91
CA LEU A 4 -12.93 -0.42 8.21
C LEU A 4 -13.19 0.66 9.25
N ASN A 5 -13.80 0.26 10.36
CA ASN A 5 -13.92 1.08 11.56
C ASN A 5 -12.58 1.19 12.32
N ALA A 6 -12.54 1.97 13.40
CA ALA A 6 -11.31 2.21 14.16
C ALA A 6 -10.68 0.92 14.73
N ALA A 7 -11.48 0.02 15.29
CA ALA A 7 -11.00 -1.24 15.86
C ALA A 7 -10.42 -2.16 14.77
N GLN A 8 -11.09 -2.25 13.61
CA GLN A 8 -10.61 -3.02 12.47
C GLN A 8 -9.31 -2.45 11.90
N ARG A 9 -9.17 -1.11 11.84
CA ARG A 9 -7.91 -0.47 11.42
C ARG A 9 -6.78 -0.72 12.41
N ALA A 10 -7.07 -0.74 13.71
CA ALA A 10 -6.07 -1.02 14.73
C ALA A 10 -5.57 -2.47 14.67
N ALA A 11 -6.38 -3.41 14.18
CA ALA A 11 -6.05 -4.82 14.02
C ALA A 11 -5.29 -5.15 12.72
N LEU A 12 -5.05 -4.16 11.83
CA LEU A 12 -4.29 -4.39 10.60
C LEU A 12 -2.84 -4.75 10.91
N PRO A 13 -2.17 -5.56 10.06
CA PRO A 13 -0.75 -5.90 10.22
C PRO A 13 0.20 -4.76 9.86
N PHE A 14 -0.35 -3.57 9.59
CA PHE A 14 0.37 -2.36 9.23
C PHE A 14 -0.30 -1.13 9.86
N THR A 15 0.44 -0.03 9.86
CA THR A 15 -0.04 1.32 10.13
C THR A 15 -0.03 2.14 8.85
N VAL A 16 -0.81 3.23 8.82
CA VAL A 16 -0.80 4.19 7.72
C VAL A 16 -1.37 5.51 8.23
N ASP A 17 -0.77 6.62 7.81
CA ASP A 17 -1.35 7.94 8.05
C ASP A 17 -2.49 8.14 7.06
N LEU A 18 -3.73 8.20 7.57
CA LEU A 18 -4.93 8.31 6.76
C LEU A 18 -5.41 9.77 6.74
N PRO A 19 -5.25 10.51 5.62
CA PRO A 19 -5.69 11.90 5.55
C PRO A 19 -7.21 12.01 5.68
N ALA A 20 -7.69 13.19 6.08
CA ALA A 20 -9.12 13.45 6.16
C ALA A 20 -9.82 13.20 4.81
N GLY A 21 -10.99 12.57 4.85
CA GLY A 21 -11.76 12.19 3.65
C GLY A 21 -11.31 10.89 2.98
N PHE A 22 -10.28 10.21 3.50
CA PHE A 22 -9.90 8.86 3.07
C PHE A 22 -10.51 7.78 3.96
N GLU A 23 -10.74 6.63 3.34
CA GLU A 23 -11.21 5.42 3.98
C GLU A 23 -10.30 4.25 3.61
N ILE A 24 -10.22 3.26 4.52
CA ILE A 24 -9.64 1.95 4.21
C ILE A 24 -10.79 0.99 4.01
N VAL A 25 -10.79 0.32 2.85
CA VAL A 25 -11.80 -0.69 2.52
C VAL A 25 -11.14 -2.04 2.34
N SER A 26 -11.65 -3.04 3.05
CA SER A 26 -11.21 -4.41 2.89
C SER A 26 -12.04 -5.15 1.83
N ARG A 27 -11.34 -5.96 1.05
CA ARG A 27 -11.89 -7.08 0.28
C ARG A 27 -11.17 -8.35 0.75
N PRO A 28 -11.82 -9.24 1.52
CA PRO A 28 -11.31 -10.57 1.75
C PRO A 28 -11.17 -11.28 0.39
N GLN A 29 -10.01 -11.88 0.15
CA GLN A 29 -9.79 -12.76 -0.99
C GLN A 29 -8.98 -13.95 -0.44
N GLY A 30 -9.53 -15.16 -0.52
CA GLY A 30 -8.90 -16.38 -0.01
C GLY A 30 -8.83 -16.49 1.53
N PRO A 31 -8.40 -17.65 2.05
CA PRO A 31 -8.29 -17.91 3.49
C PRO A 31 -7.08 -17.22 4.14
N ASP A 32 -5.99 -17.02 3.39
CA ASP A 32 -4.68 -16.66 3.94
C ASP A 32 -4.20 -15.24 3.55
N PHE A 33 -5.04 -14.46 2.85
CA PHE A 33 -4.69 -13.12 2.46
C PHE A 33 -5.86 -12.13 2.50
N ALA A 34 -5.51 -10.84 2.54
CA ALA A 34 -6.46 -9.74 2.47
C ALA A 34 -5.94 -8.65 1.54
N ILE A 35 -6.86 -7.98 0.85
CA ILE A 35 -6.56 -6.79 0.06
C ILE A 35 -7.30 -5.61 0.65
N TYR A 36 -6.58 -4.51 0.83
CA TYR A 36 -7.09 -3.24 1.31
C TYR A 36 -6.94 -2.18 0.23
N SER A 37 -7.92 -1.28 0.16
CA SER A 37 -7.90 -0.11 -0.70
C SER A 37 -7.98 1.12 0.19
N ILE A 38 -6.97 1.99 0.12
CA ILE A 38 -7.02 3.34 0.67
C ILE A 38 -7.56 4.23 -0.43
N ARG A 39 -8.72 4.85 -0.19
CA ARG A 39 -9.48 5.53 -1.23
C ARG A 39 -10.11 6.82 -0.72
N ARG A 40 -10.38 7.74 -1.64
CA ARG A 40 -11.20 8.93 -1.43
C ARG A 40 -12.47 8.80 -2.27
N GLY A 41 -13.62 8.62 -1.61
CA GLY A 41 -14.85 8.22 -2.28
C GLY A 41 -14.69 6.85 -2.96
N VAL A 42 -14.89 6.79 -4.27
CA VAL A 42 -14.73 5.56 -5.07
C VAL A 42 -13.32 5.40 -5.67
N GLN A 43 -12.49 6.46 -5.66
CA GLN A 43 -11.17 6.46 -6.29
C GLN A 43 -10.13 5.83 -5.36
N PRO A 44 -9.53 4.67 -5.72
CA PRO A 44 -8.41 4.13 -4.99
C PRO A 44 -7.14 4.95 -5.25
N PHE A 45 -6.33 5.12 -4.20
CA PHE A 45 -5.03 5.80 -4.25
C PHE A 45 -3.91 4.81 -3.97
N VAL A 46 -4.10 3.98 -2.93
CA VAL A 46 -3.13 2.96 -2.53
C VAL A 46 -3.86 1.65 -2.36
N MET A 47 -3.23 0.59 -2.82
CA MET A 47 -3.68 -0.77 -2.60
C MET A 47 -2.65 -1.51 -1.75
N ILE A 48 -3.13 -2.36 -0.86
CA ILE A 48 -2.29 -3.11 0.07
C ILE A 48 -2.73 -4.56 0.07
N TYR A 49 -1.81 -5.46 -0.31
CA TYR A 49 -1.95 -6.90 -0.13
C TYR A 49 -1.25 -7.30 1.18
N ALA A 50 -1.89 -8.19 1.94
CA ALA A 50 -1.30 -8.81 3.10
C ALA A 50 -1.56 -10.32 3.04
N GLY A 51 -0.53 -11.14 2.85
CA GLY A 51 -0.68 -12.58 2.64
C GLY A 51 0.63 -13.36 2.60
N PRO A 52 0.64 -14.61 2.10
CA PRO A 52 1.83 -15.46 2.07
C PRO A 52 2.86 -15.08 1.00
N SER A 53 2.41 -14.57 -0.14
CA SER A 53 3.26 -14.13 -1.25
C SER A 53 2.50 -13.17 -2.14
N SER A 54 3.12 -12.05 -2.47
CA SER A 54 2.61 -10.95 -3.27
C SER A 54 3.18 -10.99 -4.69
N GLN A 55 2.47 -10.38 -5.64
CA GLN A 55 3.05 -10.08 -6.94
C GLN A 55 3.85 -8.78 -6.81
N PHE A 56 5.16 -8.90 -6.62
CA PHE A 56 6.09 -7.76 -6.58
C PHE A 56 7.36 -8.07 -7.38
N PRO A 57 7.87 -7.15 -8.22
CA PRO A 57 7.27 -5.86 -8.54
C PRO A 57 6.14 -5.94 -9.59
N ILE A 58 5.22 -4.98 -9.55
CA ILE A 58 4.20 -4.75 -10.59
C ILE A 58 4.71 -3.77 -11.65
N TYR A 59 5.40 -2.71 -11.23
CA TYR A 59 5.94 -1.68 -12.09
C TYR A 59 7.40 -1.98 -12.46
N ASP A 60 7.79 -1.59 -13.67
CA ASP A 60 9.19 -1.59 -14.07
C ASP A 60 9.86 -0.30 -13.55
N GLY A 61 10.89 -0.46 -12.73
CA GLY A 61 11.55 0.65 -12.06
C GLY A 61 12.80 0.23 -11.30
N GLN A 62 13.47 1.22 -10.70
CA GLN A 62 14.67 0.96 -9.90
C GLN A 62 14.26 0.39 -8.54
N MET A 63 14.74 -0.80 -8.22
CA MET A 63 14.64 -1.34 -6.86
C MET A 63 15.56 -0.57 -5.90
N ALA A 64 15.02 -0.16 -4.77
CA ALA A 64 15.74 0.44 -3.65
C ALA A 64 15.37 -0.28 -2.35
N GLN A 65 16.34 -0.49 -1.46
CA GLN A 65 16.12 -1.13 -0.16
C GLN A 65 16.58 -0.22 0.96
N ALA A 66 15.71 0.00 1.94
CA ALA A 66 16.02 0.79 3.14
C ALA A 66 15.08 0.39 4.29
N GLY A 67 15.61 0.26 5.51
CA GLY A 67 14.79 0.04 6.71
C GLY A 67 13.89 -1.21 6.67
N GLY A 68 14.35 -2.31 6.06
CA GLY A 68 13.54 -3.53 5.91
C GLY A 68 12.44 -3.46 4.84
N ARG A 69 12.39 -2.37 4.07
CA ARG A 69 11.44 -2.14 2.98
C ARG A 69 12.15 -2.20 1.63
N SER A 70 11.70 -3.09 0.75
CA SER A 70 12.04 -3.05 -0.68
C SER A 70 11.06 -2.13 -1.40
N SER A 71 11.53 -1.24 -2.26
CA SER A 71 10.67 -0.28 -2.97
C SER A 71 11.02 -0.23 -4.45
N ILE A 72 10.01 -0.03 -5.29
CA ILE A 72 10.20 0.25 -6.72
C ILE A 72 10.04 1.75 -6.94
N VAL A 73 11.10 2.37 -7.45
CA VAL A 73 11.14 3.79 -7.76
C VAL A 73 11.15 3.99 -9.27
N VAL A 74 10.11 4.65 -9.77
CA VAL A 74 9.98 5.01 -11.19
C VAL A 74 10.37 6.47 -11.37
N THR A 75 10.93 6.83 -12.53
CA THR A 75 11.16 8.23 -12.90
C THR A 75 10.13 8.64 -13.93
N GLU A 76 9.19 9.50 -13.53
CA GLU A 76 8.14 10.04 -14.40
C GLU A 76 8.28 11.55 -14.50
N ASN A 77 8.36 12.09 -15.73
CA ASN A 77 8.50 13.53 -15.96
C ASN A 77 9.66 14.17 -15.17
N GLY A 78 10.78 13.45 -15.04
CA GLY A 78 11.95 13.90 -14.27
C GLY A 78 11.80 13.83 -12.75
N LYS A 79 10.65 13.38 -12.23
CA LYS A 79 10.43 13.17 -10.79
C LYS A 79 10.53 11.68 -10.45
N ARG A 80 11.35 11.37 -9.44
CA ARG A 80 11.40 10.03 -8.85
C ARG A 80 10.17 9.84 -7.96
N ARG A 81 9.48 8.70 -8.13
CA ARG A 81 8.30 8.32 -7.35
C ARG A 81 8.43 6.89 -6.86
N ALA A 82 8.18 6.67 -5.58
CA ALA A 82 8.08 5.31 -5.03
C ALA A 82 6.68 4.75 -5.33
N MET A 83 6.60 3.81 -6.27
CA MET A 83 5.34 3.25 -6.76
C MET A 83 4.92 2.01 -5.99
N GLU A 84 5.88 1.31 -5.39
CA GLU A 84 5.62 0.08 -4.63
C GLU A 84 6.53 -0.02 -3.42
N HIS A 85 6.02 -0.69 -2.39
CA HIS A 85 6.76 -1.10 -1.20
C HIS A 85 6.42 -2.55 -0.85
N LEU A 86 7.43 -3.38 -0.65
CA LEU A 86 7.31 -4.73 -0.13
C LEU A 86 8.00 -4.82 1.22
N PHE A 87 7.26 -5.35 2.19
CA PHE A 87 7.73 -5.71 3.51
C PHE A 87 7.62 -7.22 3.69
N GLN A 88 8.66 -7.84 4.24
CA GLN A 88 8.69 -9.27 4.56
C GLN A 88 8.67 -9.48 6.08
N ARG A 89 7.94 -10.50 6.54
CA ARG A 89 7.68 -10.79 7.95
C ARG A 89 7.93 -12.27 8.25
N GLU A 90 8.42 -12.54 9.45
CA GLU A 90 8.59 -13.92 9.93
C GLU A 90 7.27 -14.61 10.25
N ALA A 91 6.27 -13.87 10.74
CA ALA A 91 4.93 -14.38 11.04
C ALA A 91 3.94 -14.04 9.93
N ALA A 92 2.79 -14.71 9.89
CA ALA A 92 1.71 -14.38 8.96
C ALA A 92 1.11 -12.98 9.26
N PRO A 93 0.65 -12.23 8.25
CA PRO A 93 0.99 -12.40 6.82
C PRO A 93 2.50 -12.25 6.58
N LYS A 94 3.06 -13.10 5.71
CA LYS A 94 4.50 -13.14 5.39
C LYS A 94 4.94 -11.94 4.57
N GLU A 95 4.04 -11.40 3.77
CA GLU A 95 4.29 -10.23 2.96
C GLU A 95 3.19 -9.20 3.14
N VAL A 96 3.60 -7.94 3.24
CA VAL A 96 2.73 -6.77 3.06
C VAL A 96 3.27 -6.02 1.85
N HIS A 97 2.48 -5.99 0.77
CA HIS A 97 2.84 -5.31 -0.47
C HIS A 97 1.90 -4.14 -0.70
N VAL A 98 2.47 -2.95 -0.84
CA VAL A 98 1.80 -1.68 -1.04
C VAL A 98 2.11 -1.21 -2.45
N TRP A 99 1.10 -0.81 -3.21
CA TRP A 99 1.33 -0.16 -4.49
C TRP A 99 0.41 1.05 -4.69
N VAL A 100 0.98 2.06 -5.32
CA VAL A 100 0.29 3.28 -5.72
C VAL A 100 -0.51 3.00 -6.99
N VAL A 101 -1.78 3.42 -7.00
CA VAL A 101 -2.60 3.39 -8.21
C VAL A 101 -2.11 4.48 -9.17
N SER A 102 -2.02 4.18 -10.47
CA SER A 102 -1.69 5.19 -11.48
C SER A 102 -2.73 6.31 -11.46
N LEU A 103 -2.25 7.50 -11.09
CA LEU A 103 -3.01 8.73 -10.91
C LEU A 103 -2.20 9.89 -11.51
N GLU A 104 -2.85 11.04 -11.68
CA GLU A 104 -2.21 12.24 -12.23
C GLU A 104 -2.11 13.39 -11.21
N GLY A 105 -1.21 14.33 -11.48
CA GLY A 105 -1.10 15.59 -10.75
C GLY A 105 -0.97 15.44 -9.23
N ALA A 106 -1.77 16.21 -8.50
CA ALA A 106 -1.76 16.26 -7.03
C ALA A 106 -2.21 14.94 -6.39
N ASP A 107 -3.10 14.19 -7.05
CA ASP A 107 -3.60 12.93 -6.53
C ASP A 107 -2.50 11.84 -6.57
N ALA A 108 -1.67 11.84 -7.61
CA ALA A 108 -0.49 10.97 -7.68
C ALA A 108 0.51 11.24 -6.55
N ALA A 109 0.79 12.52 -6.28
CA ALA A 109 1.68 12.92 -5.20
C ALA A 109 1.12 12.55 -3.82
N LEU A 110 -0.20 12.72 -3.64
CA LEU A 110 -0.87 12.34 -2.40
C LEU A 110 -0.91 10.81 -2.20
N ALA A 111 -1.12 10.03 -3.27
CA ALA A 111 -1.10 8.58 -3.20
C ALA A 111 0.28 8.06 -2.81
N GLU A 112 1.33 8.61 -3.43
CA GLU A 112 2.71 8.32 -3.04
C GLU A 112 2.98 8.67 -1.57
N GLN A 113 2.57 9.86 -1.12
CA GLN A 113 2.74 10.29 0.26
C GLN A 113 2.05 9.32 1.25
N ILE A 114 0.82 8.91 0.97
CA ILE A 114 0.10 7.93 1.80
C ILE A 114 0.85 6.60 1.81
N ALA A 115 1.27 6.09 0.65
CA ALA A 115 1.99 4.81 0.56
C ALA A 115 3.31 4.82 1.35
N GLN A 116 4.02 5.94 1.36
CA GLN A 116 5.28 6.10 2.11
C GLN A 116 5.10 6.02 3.63
N THR A 117 3.91 6.34 4.14
CA THR A 117 3.57 6.27 5.58
C THR A 117 3.17 4.87 6.03
N VAL A 118 3.01 3.92 5.09
CA VAL A 118 2.73 2.54 5.46
C VAL A 118 3.96 1.95 6.12
N ASP A 119 3.77 1.37 7.30
CA ASP A 119 4.80 0.65 8.04
C ASP A 119 4.22 -0.59 8.73
N LEU A 120 5.06 -1.57 9.02
CA LEU A 120 4.66 -2.81 9.68
C LEU A 120 4.32 -2.58 11.16
N ARG A 121 3.44 -3.46 11.66
CA ARG A 121 3.27 -3.71 13.10
C ARG A 121 3.99 -4.99 13.53
#